data_AF-A0A7W8J3Z7-F1
#
_entry.id   AF-A0A7W8J3Z7-F1
#
_cell.length_a   1.000
_cell.length_b   1.000
_cell.length_c   1.000
_cell.angle_alpha   90.00
_cell.angle_beta   90.00
_cell.angle_gamma   90.00
#
_symmetry.space_group_name_H-M   'P 1'
#
loop_
_entity.id
_entity.type
_entity.pdbx_description
1 polymer ?
#
loop_
_entity_poly.entity_id
_entity_poly.type
_entity_poly.pdbx_seq_one_letter_code
_entity_poly.pdbx_strand_id
1 'polypeptide(L)'
;MIKPDNLPPEITIGATQSGNEYGWQLDCFPGALAKAEALGYACLGGQFQFRLSTGTCEMHWLSVDSKERKPAESWPAFCRRSCSEILSGFTKLHAETDFRKMASEWSSVQDAMAQGLDPHQVLVFVAYFVTEIEYAKLNQGFDPLQQEKIS
;
A
#
# COMPACT_ATOMS: atom_id res chain seq x y z
N MET A 1 23.59 -0.86 -5.10
CA MET A 1 22.16 -0.52 -4.89
C MET A 1 21.33 -1.41 -5.78
N ILE A 2 20.61 -2.38 -5.20
CA ILE A 2 19.54 -3.06 -5.92
C ILE A 2 18.32 -2.15 -5.76
N LYS A 3 17.90 -1.48 -6.83
CA LYS A 3 16.59 -0.81 -6.85
C LYS A 3 15.54 -1.92 -6.69
N PRO A 4 14.50 -1.77 -5.85
CA PRO A 4 13.32 -2.58 -6.05
C PRO A 4 12.86 -2.31 -7.49
N ASP A 5 12.72 -3.37 -8.28
CA ASP A 5 12.28 -3.24 -9.66
C ASP A 5 10.92 -2.52 -9.64
N ASN A 6 10.81 -1.43 -10.43
CA ASN A 6 9.55 -0.68 -10.52
C ASN A 6 8.41 -1.66 -10.78
N LEU A 7 7.30 -1.48 -10.06
CA LEU A 7 6.12 -2.31 -10.30
C LEU A 7 5.70 -2.19 -11.77
N PRO A 8 5.25 -3.29 -12.40
CA PRO A 8 4.76 -3.27 -13.75
C PRO A 8 3.69 -2.16 -13.95
N PRO A 9 3.67 -1.48 -15.11
CA PRO A 9 2.69 -0.45 -15.41
C PRO A 9 1.24 -0.89 -15.19
N GLU A 10 0.95 -2.18 -15.37
CA GLU A 10 -0.35 -2.79 -15.17
C GLU A 10 -0.82 -2.75 -13.71
N ILE A 11 0.11 -2.76 -12.74
CA ILE A 11 -0.18 -2.68 -11.31
C ILE A 11 -0.25 -1.21 -10.86
N THR A 12 0.52 -0.31 -11.49
CA THR A 12 0.65 1.10 -11.05
C THR A 12 -0.42 2.05 -11.59
N ILE A 13 -1.43 1.54 -12.31
CA ILE A 13 -2.56 2.35 -12.78
C ILE A 13 -3.29 2.98 -11.58
N GLY A 14 -3.41 4.31 -11.59
CA GLY A 14 -4.06 5.06 -10.51
C GLY A 14 -3.19 5.24 -9.26
N ALA A 15 -1.91 4.84 -9.32
CA ALA A 15 -0.95 5.09 -8.25
C ALA A 15 -0.25 6.44 -8.40
N THR A 16 0.08 7.03 -7.25
CA THR A 16 1.08 8.09 -7.11
C THR A 16 2.34 7.48 -6.49
N GLN A 17 3.50 7.95 -6.92
CA GLN A 17 4.78 7.52 -6.36
C GLN A 17 5.37 8.61 -5.47
N SER A 18 5.75 8.25 -4.25
CA SER A 18 6.50 9.09 -3.32
C SER A 18 7.72 8.31 -2.85
N GLY A 19 8.93 8.76 -3.23
CA GLY A 19 10.14 7.97 -3.06
C GLY A 19 10.03 6.61 -3.76
N ASN A 20 10.11 5.53 -2.98
CA ASN A 20 9.99 4.15 -3.47
C ASN A 20 8.60 3.53 -3.23
N GLU A 21 7.63 4.32 -2.77
CA GLU A 21 6.31 3.82 -2.38
C GLU A 21 5.22 4.23 -3.36
N TYR A 22 4.45 3.23 -3.78
CA TYR A 22 3.24 3.42 -4.58
C TYR A 22 2.03 3.54 -3.68
N GLY A 23 1.24 4.59 -3.86
CA GLY A 23 -0.03 4.81 -3.17
C GLY A 23 -1.15 4.98 -4.19
N TRP A 24 -2.15 4.09 -4.13
CA TRP A 24 -3.29 4.09 -5.04
C TRP A 24 -4.44 4.93 -4.51
N GLN A 25 -5.13 5.64 -5.40
CA GLN A 25 -6.47 6.12 -5.11
C GLN A 25 -7.36 4.92 -4.73
N LEU A 26 -8.31 5.14 -3.80
CA LEU A 26 -9.04 4.03 -3.17
C LEU A 26 -9.88 3.21 -4.14
N ASP A 27 -10.45 3.86 -5.15
CA ASP A 27 -11.21 3.25 -6.25
C ASP A 27 -10.32 2.47 -7.23
N CYS A 28 -9.05 2.83 -7.35
CA CYS A 28 -8.08 2.16 -8.22
C CYS A 28 -7.45 0.92 -7.57
N PHE A 29 -7.31 0.91 -6.24
CA PHE A 29 -6.57 -0.12 -5.53
C PHE A 29 -7.08 -1.56 -5.76
N PRO A 30 -8.40 -1.86 -5.74
CA PRO A 30 -8.89 -3.21 -6.03
C PRO A 30 -8.49 -3.71 -7.42
N GLY A 31 -8.43 -2.82 -8.42
CA GLY A 31 -7.99 -3.15 -9.77
C GLY A 31 -6.50 -3.50 -9.81
N ALA A 32 -5.66 -2.69 -9.15
CA ALA A 32 -4.23 -2.94 -9.04
C ALA A 32 -3.92 -4.27 -8.36
N LEU A 33 -4.64 -4.58 -7.28
CA LEU A 33 -4.50 -5.83 -6.52
C LEU A 33 -4.85 -7.07 -7.37
N ALA A 34 -5.93 -6.99 -8.17
CA ALA A 34 -6.30 -8.06 -9.10
C ALA A 34 -5.25 -8.25 -10.21
N LYS A 35 -4.65 -7.17 -10.71
CA LYS A 35 -3.57 -7.24 -11.70
C LYS A 35 -2.30 -7.83 -11.11
N ALA A 36 -1.96 -7.46 -9.88
CA ALA A 36 -0.84 -8.03 -9.14
C ALA A 36 -0.99 -9.55 -9.01
N GLU A 37 -2.14 -10.04 -8.53
CA GLU A 37 -2.40 -11.49 -8.43
C GLU A 37 -2.21 -12.18 -9.80
N ALA A 38 -2.82 -11.63 -10.85
CA ALA A 38 -2.76 -12.21 -12.19
C ALA A 38 -1.33 -12.27 -12.77
N LEU A 39 -0.46 -11.36 -12.35
CA LEU A 39 0.95 -11.31 -12.72
C LEU A 39 1.86 -12.12 -11.78
N GLY A 40 1.29 -12.80 -10.78
CA GLY A 40 2.04 -13.61 -9.82
C GLY A 40 2.74 -12.80 -8.73
N TYR A 41 2.20 -11.64 -8.37
CA TYR A 41 2.64 -10.86 -7.21
C TYR A 41 1.79 -11.21 -5.98
N ALA A 42 2.44 -11.30 -4.84
CA ALA A 42 1.77 -11.31 -3.54
C ALA A 42 1.67 -9.88 -3.00
N CYS A 43 0.61 -9.59 -2.24
CA CYS A 43 0.45 -8.30 -1.55
C CYS A 43 0.73 -8.50 -0.07
N LEU A 44 1.83 -7.96 0.43
CA LEU A 44 2.27 -8.21 1.81
C LEU A 44 1.41 -7.45 2.83
N GLY A 45 1.00 -6.24 2.47
CA GLY A 45 0.25 -5.35 3.33
C GLY A 45 0.09 -3.98 2.71
N GLY A 46 -0.53 -3.08 3.48
CA GLY A 46 -0.63 -1.69 3.14
C GLY A 46 -1.27 -0.84 4.22
N GLN A 47 -1.24 0.47 4.05
CA GLN A 47 -1.82 1.43 4.96
C GLN A 47 -2.51 2.59 4.23
N PHE A 48 -3.49 3.20 4.87
CA PHE A 48 -4.04 4.46 4.42
C PHE A 48 -3.10 5.63 4.77
N GLN A 49 -2.94 6.56 3.84
CA GLN A 49 -2.18 7.80 4.03
C GLN A 49 -2.91 8.98 3.40
N PHE A 50 -2.77 10.18 3.97
CA PHE A 50 -3.00 11.41 3.23
C PHE A 50 -1.68 11.91 2.65
N ARG A 51 -1.60 12.11 1.34
CA ARG A 51 -0.41 12.60 0.65
C ARG A 51 -0.65 14.02 0.13
N LEU A 52 -0.07 15.00 0.80
CA LEU A 52 -0.08 16.39 0.39
C LEU A 52 1.26 16.78 -0.23
N SER A 53 1.29 17.89 -0.96
CA SER A 53 2.54 18.46 -1.47
C SER A 53 3.50 18.90 -0.36
N THR A 54 2.97 19.17 0.84
CA THR A 54 3.72 19.60 2.03
C THR A 54 4.21 18.43 2.89
N GLY A 55 3.73 17.20 2.65
CA GLY A 55 4.12 16.02 3.41
C GLY A 55 3.06 14.92 3.41
N THR A 56 3.38 13.83 4.10
CA THR A 56 2.52 12.65 4.24
C THR A 56 2.00 12.53 5.68
N CYS A 57 0.72 12.27 5.83
CA CYS A 57 0.12 11.88 7.12
C CYS A 57 -0.17 10.38 7.11
N GLU A 58 0.63 9.63 7.87
CA GLU A 58 0.56 8.18 7.94
C GLU A 58 -0.40 7.70 9.02
N MET A 59 -1.48 7.03 8.61
CA MET A 59 -2.45 6.46 9.56
C MET A 59 -2.04 5.02 9.90
N HIS A 60 -1.01 4.85 10.73
CA HIS A 60 -0.45 3.52 11.04
C HIS A 60 -1.48 2.53 11.62
N TRP A 61 -2.53 3.02 12.30
CA TRP A 61 -3.62 2.21 12.84
C TRP A 61 -4.66 1.77 11.79
N LEU A 62 -4.59 2.32 10.58
CA LEU A 62 -5.38 1.91 9.42
C LEU A 62 -4.49 1.15 8.44
N SER A 63 -3.92 0.06 8.94
CA SER A 63 -3.07 -0.86 8.17
C SER A 63 -3.71 -2.24 8.07
N VAL A 64 -3.34 -2.96 7.02
CA VAL A 64 -3.77 -4.34 6.76
C VAL A 64 -2.54 -5.12 6.33
N ASP A 65 -2.28 -6.22 7.02
CA ASP A 65 -1.20 -7.14 6.68
C ASP A 65 -1.75 -8.50 6.29
N SER A 66 -1.13 -9.10 5.28
CA SER A 66 -1.36 -10.50 4.93
C SER A 66 -0.61 -11.40 5.90
N LYS A 67 -1.13 -12.60 6.11
CA LYS A 67 -0.37 -13.60 6.87
C LYS A 67 0.74 -14.16 6.00
N GLU A 68 1.88 -14.43 6.62
CA GLU A 68 3.04 -15.06 5.98
C GLU A 68 2.68 -16.29 5.12
N ARG A 69 3.49 -16.54 4.09
CA ARG A 69 3.36 -17.73 3.25
C ARG A 69 3.54 -18.98 4.11
N LYS A 70 2.65 -19.97 3.95
CA LYS A 70 2.73 -21.22 4.72
C LYS A 70 3.84 -22.13 4.15
N PRO A 71 4.49 -22.99 4.97
CA PRO A 71 5.62 -23.82 4.54
C PRO A 71 5.40 -24.71 3.29
N ALA A 72 4.15 -25.11 3.01
CA ALA A 72 3.79 -25.94 1.85
C ALA A 72 2.88 -25.22 0.84
N GLU A 73 2.67 -23.92 1.01
CA GLU A 73 1.84 -23.14 0.10
C GLU A 73 2.62 -22.84 -1.17
N SER A 74 2.08 -23.22 -2.33
CA SER A 74 2.64 -22.82 -3.62
C SER A 74 2.59 -21.30 -3.78
N TRP A 75 3.52 -20.71 -4.53
CA TRP A 75 3.54 -19.26 -4.76
C TRP A 75 2.22 -18.71 -5.33
N PRO A 76 1.61 -19.31 -6.38
CA PRO A 76 0.32 -18.82 -6.88
C PRO A 76 -0.81 -18.87 -5.85
N ALA A 77 -0.80 -19.88 -4.96
CA ALA A 77 -1.77 -19.95 -3.87
C ALA A 77 -1.55 -18.83 -2.84
N PHE A 78 -0.29 -18.50 -2.55
CA PHE A 78 0.05 -17.38 -1.67
C PHE A 78 -0.33 -16.03 -2.30
N CYS A 79 -0.06 -15.80 -3.59
CA CYS A 79 -0.51 -14.58 -4.29
C CYS A 79 -2.01 -14.38 -4.15
N ARG A 80 -2.81 -15.41 -4.46
CA ARG A 80 -4.27 -15.35 -4.32
C ARG A 80 -4.71 -15.09 -2.89
N ARG A 81 -4.16 -15.84 -1.92
CA ARG A 81 -4.57 -15.71 -0.52
C ARG A 81 -4.21 -14.34 0.03
N SER A 82 -2.96 -13.91 -0.14
CA SER A 82 -2.49 -12.61 0.36
C SER A 82 -3.29 -11.46 -0.26
N CYS A 83 -3.49 -11.46 -1.59
CA CYS A 83 -4.33 -10.45 -2.25
C CYS A 83 -5.77 -10.46 -1.73
N SER A 84 -6.37 -11.64 -1.51
CA SER A 84 -7.72 -11.74 -0.94
C SER A 84 -7.80 -11.25 0.51
N GLU A 85 -6.79 -11.51 1.34
CA GLU A 85 -6.70 -11.03 2.72
C GLU A 85 -6.61 -9.50 2.75
N ILE A 86 -5.74 -8.92 1.91
CA ILE A 86 -5.58 -7.47 1.80
C ILE A 86 -6.85 -6.81 1.28
N LEU A 87 -7.48 -7.36 0.23
CA LEU A 87 -8.73 -6.81 -0.31
C LEU A 87 -9.82 -6.76 0.77
N SER A 88 -9.99 -7.86 1.51
CA SER A 88 -10.98 -7.95 2.58
C SER A 88 -10.73 -6.92 3.68
N GLY A 89 -9.49 -6.81 4.16
CA GLY A 89 -9.13 -5.82 5.19
C GLY A 89 -9.26 -4.39 4.68
N PHE A 90 -8.81 -4.11 3.46
CA PHE A 90 -8.97 -2.81 2.80
C PHE A 90 -10.44 -2.41 2.70
N THR A 91 -11.30 -3.30 2.17
CA THR A 91 -12.73 -3.03 2.02
C THR A 91 -13.39 -2.79 3.37
N LYS A 92 -13.03 -3.56 4.39
CA LYS A 92 -13.55 -3.38 5.75
C LYS A 92 -13.16 -2.02 6.31
N LEU A 93 -11.87 -1.69 6.33
CA LEU A 93 -11.38 -0.40 6.86
C LEU A 93 -11.96 0.77 6.06
N HIS A 94 -12.04 0.66 4.74
CA HIS A 94 -12.61 1.70 3.90
C HIS A 94 -14.08 1.96 4.24
N ALA A 95 -14.88 0.91 4.49
CA ALA A 95 -16.28 1.04 4.86
C ALA A 95 -16.50 1.54 6.30
N GLU A 96 -15.62 1.18 7.24
CA GLU A 96 -15.78 1.50 8.66
C GLU A 96 -15.18 2.87 9.06
N THR A 97 -14.32 3.44 8.20
CA THR A 97 -13.57 4.67 8.54
C THR A 97 -14.22 5.92 7.96
N ASP A 98 -14.48 6.91 8.82
CA ASP A 98 -14.80 8.27 8.41
C ASP A 98 -13.52 9.06 8.10
N PHE A 99 -13.02 8.95 6.87
CA PHE A 99 -11.78 9.62 6.47
C PHE A 99 -11.86 11.13 6.51
N ARG A 100 -13.05 11.72 6.37
CA ARG A 100 -13.21 13.18 6.49
C ARG A 100 -13.06 13.63 7.94
N LYS A 101 -13.59 12.85 8.89
CA LYS A 101 -13.29 13.06 10.31
C LYS A 101 -11.80 12.86 10.61
N MET A 102 -11.19 11.79 10.11
CA MET A 102 -9.75 11.56 10.30
C MET A 102 -8.91 12.70 9.74
N ALA A 103 -9.24 13.21 8.56
CA ALA A 103 -8.57 14.36 7.95
C ALA A 103 -8.61 15.60 8.87
N SER A 104 -9.71 15.78 9.60
CA SER A 104 -9.84 16.87 10.57
C SER A 104 -8.98 16.69 11.84
N GLU A 105 -8.23 15.61 12.00
CA GLU A 105 -7.29 15.46 13.12
C GLU A 105 -5.88 15.94 12.76
N TRP A 106 -5.63 16.26 11.48
CA TRP A 106 -4.34 16.70 10.96
C TRP A 106 -4.40 18.16 10.52
N SER A 107 -3.64 19.03 11.17
CA SER A 107 -3.63 20.48 10.84
C SER A 107 -3.29 20.76 9.38
N SER A 108 -2.30 20.04 8.83
CA SER A 108 -1.91 20.15 7.42
C SER A 108 -3.04 19.82 6.45
N VAL A 109 -3.87 18.81 6.78
CA VAL A 109 -5.01 18.43 5.95
C VAL A 109 -6.16 19.41 6.15
N GLN A 110 -6.42 19.85 7.38
CA GLN A 110 -7.40 20.90 7.67
C GLN A 110 -7.11 22.19 6.89
N ASP A 111 -5.86 22.65 6.90
CA ASP A 111 -5.43 23.87 6.20
C ASP A 111 -5.66 23.75 4.68
N ALA A 112 -5.41 22.57 4.13
CA ALA A 112 -5.68 22.29 2.73
C ALA A 112 -7.20 22.22 2.44
N MET A 113 -7.98 21.63 3.33
CA MET A 113 -9.44 21.59 3.24
C MET A 113 -10.06 22.99 3.29
N ALA A 114 -9.53 23.89 4.12
CA ALA A 114 -9.95 25.29 4.18
C ALA A 114 -9.68 26.04 2.86
N GLN A 115 -8.73 25.57 2.06
CA GLN A 115 -8.43 26.07 0.71
C GLN A 115 -9.25 25.37 -0.38
N GLY A 116 -10.19 24.49 -0.02
CA GLY A 116 -11.10 23.82 -0.94
C GLY A 116 -10.68 22.41 -1.36
N LEU A 117 -9.62 21.84 -0.77
CA LEU A 117 -9.24 20.45 -1.01
C LEU A 117 -10.32 19.49 -0.46
N ASP A 118 -10.71 18.49 -1.26
CA ASP A 118 -11.42 17.33 -0.72
C ASP A 118 -10.39 16.31 -0.23
N PRO A 119 -10.41 15.89 1.07
CA PRO A 119 -9.42 14.96 1.60
C PRO A 119 -9.37 13.61 0.86
N HIS A 120 -10.45 13.21 0.18
CA HIS A 120 -10.45 11.99 -0.65
C HIS A 120 -9.51 12.10 -1.86
N GLN A 121 -9.21 13.31 -2.34
CA GLN A 121 -8.29 13.51 -3.48
C GLN A 121 -6.83 13.25 -3.12
N VAL A 122 -6.49 13.35 -1.83
CA VAL A 122 -5.14 13.10 -1.30
C VAL A 122 -5.07 11.81 -0.49
N LEU A 123 -6.19 11.11 -0.33
CA LEU A 123 -6.27 9.84 0.36
C LEU A 123 -5.82 8.71 -0.56
N VAL A 124 -4.82 7.96 -0.12
CA VAL A 124 -4.29 6.81 -0.84
C VAL A 124 -4.19 5.59 0.07
N PHE A 125 -4.17 4.42 -0.54
CA PHE A 125 -3.72 3.19 0.09
C PHE A 125 -2.35 2.82 -0.46
N VAL A 126 -1.32 2.85 0.39
CA VAL A 126 0.05 2.44 0.06
C VAL A 126 0.16 0.96 0.29
N ALA A 127 0.58 0.21 -0.72
CA ALA A 127 0.64 -1.25 -0.65
C ALA A 127 1.95 -1.80 -1.21
N TYR A 128 2.38 -2.93 -0.66
CA TYR A 128 3.66 -3.55 -0.99
C TYR A 128 3.44 -4.87 -1.71
N PHE A 129 3.85 -4.90 -2.98
CA PHE A 129 3.77 -6.07 -3.84
C PHE A 129 5.15 -6.69 -4.03
N VAL A 130 5.22 -8.02 -4.03
CA VAL A 130 6.47 -8.75 -4.20
C VAL A 130 6.29 -9.96 -5.11
N THR A 131 7.35 -10.29 -5.84
CA THR A 131 7.55 -11.55 -6.55
C THR A 131 8.07 -12.64 -5.61
N GLU A 132 8.09 -13.89 -6.06
CA GLU A 132 8.61 -15.02 -5.27
C GLU A 132 10.09 -14.81 -4.89
N ILE A 133 10.87 -14.26 -5.83
CA ILE A 133 12.30 -14.00 -5.65
C ILE A 133 12.51 -12.92 -4.57
N GLU A 134 11.73 -11.85 -4.60
CA GLU A 134 11.82 -10.77 -3.60
C GLU A 134 11.39 -11.25 -2.23
N TYR A 135 10.30 -12.01 -2.15
CA TYR A 135 9.84 -12.61 -0.89
C TYR A 135 10.88 -13.56 -0.28
N ALA A 136 11.54 -14.38 -1.10
CA ALA A 136 12.62 -15.25 -0.65
C ALA A 136 13.82 -14.46 -0.10
N LYS A 137 14.16 -13.31 -0.69
CA LYS A 137 15.21 -12.41 -0.19
C LYS A 137 14.83 -11.81 1.16
N LEU A 138 13.61 -11.29 1.29
CA LEU A 138 13.08 -10.73 2.55
C LEU A 138 13.25 -11.71 3.73
N ASN A 139 12.88 -12.98 3.51
CA ASN A 139 12.97 -14.01 4.54
C ASN A 139 14.40 -14.49 4.86
N GLN A 140 15.39 -14.10 4.06
CA GLN A 140 16.81 -14.37 4.33
C GLN A 140 17.47 -13.22 5.13
N GLY A 141 16.68 -12.27 5.64
CA GLY A 141 17.18 -11.09 6.36
C GLY A 141 17.66 -9.96 5.44
N PHE A 142 17.31 -10.01 4.16
CA PHE A 142 17.51 -8.88 3.25
C PHE A 142 16.27 -8.00 3.30
N ASP A 143 16.29 -6.96 4.13
CA ASP A 143 15.24 -5.93 4.17
C ASP A 143 15.64 -4.76 3.24
N PRO A 144 15.06 -4.64 2.03
CA PRO A 144 15.33 -3.52 1.14
C PRO A 144 14.70 -2.20 1.62
N LEU A 145 13.84 -2.22 2.64
CA LEU A 145 13.15 -1.05 3.19
C LEU A 145 13.84 -0.49 4.46
N GLN A 146 14.84 -1.17 5.03
CA GLN A 146 15.56 -0.71 6.24
C GLN A 146 16.88 0.06 6.01
N GLN A 147 17.21 0.47 4.78
CA GLN A 147 18.47 1.20 4.54
C GLN A 147 18.47 2.70 4.93
N GLU A 148 17.36 3.27 5.41
CA GLU A 148 17.28 4.71 5.77
C GLU A 148 17.32 5.00 7.28
N LYS A 149 18.16 4.30 8.06
CA LYS A 149 18.47 4.69 9.46
C LYS A 149 19.96 4.84 9.76
N ILE A 150 20.74 5.30 8.79
CA ILE A 150 22.09 5.82 9.06
C ILE A 150 22.30 7.10 8.24
N SER A 151 21.97 8.24 8.84
CA SER A 151 22.55 9.55 8.55
C SER A 151 22.73 10.28 9.87
#